data_AF-A0AA97CRA5-F1
#
_entry.id   AF-A0AA97CRA5-F1
#
_cell.length_a   1.000
_cell.length_b   1.000
_cell.length_c   1.000
_cell.angle_alpha   90.00
_cell.angle_beta   90.00
_cell.angle_gamma   90.00
#
_symmetry.space_group_name_H-M   'P 1'
#
loop_
_entity.id
_entity.type
_entity.pdbx_description
1 polymer ?
#
loop_
_entity_poly.entity_id
_entity_poly.type
_entity_poly.pdbx_seq_one_letter_code
_entity_poly.pdbx_strand_id
1 'polypeptide(L)'
;MSARRLAVLILLVALLAVSACGSSKLASIADEPRTAGTTIAAAGAASSSSETAAPDPTTSTPTSTSSSSAAPACGVDLDAAQVRHAMSNLDLMFDWKAEDGNYDPCARFSWASAVPENAAGRDYPTAVLLFVKGISARAAAKCAVPSEVTDSNANSVTVAYPITPEQRDMKVNVTYTLTDAGSITQDGDVPKPLLEAAGC
;
A
#
# COMPACT_ATOMS: atom_id res chain seq x y z
N MET A 1 -29.05 -38.98 11.26
CA MET A 1 -28.34 -38.41 10.09
C MET A 1 -29.14 -38.75 8.85
N SER A 2 -29.72 -37.73 8.20
CA SER A 2 -30.75 -37.91 7.17
C SER A 2 -30.14 -38.12 5.79
N ALA A 3 -30.70 -39.05 5.01
CA ALA A 3 -30.25 -39.54 3.71
C ALA A 3 -30.08 -38.47 2.61
N ARG A 4 -30.46 -37.22 2.88
CA ARG A 4 -30.26 -36.07 1.98
C ARG A 4 -28.81 -35.59 1.88
N ARG A 5 -27.93 -35.97 2.83
CA ARG A 5 -26.51 -35.54 2.82
C ARG A 5 -25.61 -36.35 1.88
N LEU A 6 -26.06 -37.51 1.36
CA LEU A 6 -25.23 -38.37 0.50
C LEU A 6 -25.31 -37.99 -1.00
N ALA A 7 -26.39 -37.36 -1.45
CA ALA A 7 -26.61 -37.09 -2.87
C ALA A 7 -25.85 -35.86 -3.41
N VAL A 8 -25.51 -34.88 -2.55
CA VAL A 8 -24.82 -33.66 -2.99
C VAL A 8 -23.31 -33.89 -3.18
N LEU A 9 -22.75 -34.90 -2.51
CA LEU A 9 -21.31 -35.18 -2.57
C LEU A 9 -20.88 -35.85 -3.88
N ILE A 10 -21.80 -36.45 -4.64
CA ILE A 10 -21.51 -37.12 -5.91
C ILE A 10 -21.47 -36.11 -7.09
N LEU A 11 -22.13 -34.95 -6.97
CA LEU A 11 -22.16 -33.97 -8.06
C LEU A 11 -20.88 -33.10 -8.13
N LEU A 12 -20.07 -33.05 -7.07
CA LEU A 12 -18.89 -32.17 -7.00
C LEU A 12 -17.58 -32.82 -7.50
N VAL A 13 -17.55 -34.12 -7.76
CA VAL A 13 -16.34 -34.85 -8.20
C VAL A 13 -16.22 -34.92 -9.73
N ALA A 14 -17.26 -34.54 -10.48
CA ALA A 14 -17.30 -34.71 -11.94
C ALA A 14 -16.81 -33.50 -12.78
N LEU A 15 -16.34 -32.41 -12.17
CA LEU A 15 -15.93 -31.18 -12.89
C LEU A 15 -14.42 -30.90 -12.90
N LEU A 16 -13.58 -31.85 -12.45
CA LEU A 16 -12.13 -31.68 -12.30
C LEU A 16 -11.26 -32.26 -13.45
N ALA A 17 -11.80 -32.47 -14.66
CA ALA A 17 -11.05 -33.19 -15.70
C ALA A 17 -11.11 -32.59 -17.12
N VAL A 18 -10.81 -31.30 -17.29
CA VAL A 18 -10.37 -30.66 -18.56
C VAL A 18 -9.61 -29.41 -18.11
N SER A 19 -8.30 -29.19 -18.32
CA SER A 19 -7.45 -29.34 -19.49
C SER A 19 -6.01 -29.05 -19.08
N ALA A 20 -5.08 -29.97 -19.32
CA ALA A 20 -3.64 -29.68 -19.34
C ALA A 20 -2.97 -30.55 -20.40
N CYS A 21 -3.14 -30.16 -21.66
CA CYS A 21 -2.35 -30.65 -22.78
C CYS A 21 -1.96 -29.40 -23.59
N GLY A 22 -0.66 -29.17 -23.74
CA GLY A 22 -0.18 -27.97 -24.43
C GLY A 22 1.32 -27.76 -24.30
N SER A 23 2.10 -28.75 -24.75
CA SER A 23 3.54 -28.60 -24.99
C SER A 23 3.80 -27.49 -25.99
N SER A 24 4.74 -26.59 -25.69
CA SER A 24 5.54 -25.92 -26.71
C SER A 24 7.00 -25.89 -26.27
N LYS A 25 7.80 -26.53 -27.12
CA LYS A 25 9.24 -26.74 -27.08
C LYS A 25 9.86 -25.75 -28.08
N LEU A 26 11.17 -25.50 -27.93
CA LEU A 26 12.12 -24.76 -28.79
C LEU A 26 12.37 -23.32 -28.31
N ALA A 27 13.59 -22.80 -28.22
CA ALA A 27 14.95 -23.31 -28.42
C ALA A 27 15.89 -22.25 -27.79
N SER A 28 16.90 -22.67 -27.02
CA SER A 28 18.33 -22.57 -27.38
C SER A 28 18.81 -21.17 -27.79
N ILE A 29 19.69 -20.58 -26.98
CA ILE A 29 21.02 -20.08 -27.38
C ILE A 29 21.88 -20.03 -26.11
N ALA A 30 22.95 -20.82 -26.10
CA ALA A 30 24.10 -20.65 -25.23
C ALA A 30 24.95 -19.49 -25.75
N ASP A 31 25.58 -18.70 -24.88
CA ASP A 31 27.02 -18.40 -24.89
C ASP A 31 27.35 -17.34 -23.82
N GLU A 32 28.15 -17.71 -22.83
CA GLU A 32 29.20 -16.85 -22.23
C GLU A 32 30.51 -17.39 -22.84
N PRO A 33 31.63 -16.62 -23.01
CA PRO A 33 32.06 -15.51 -22.16
C PRO A 33 32.90 -14.37 -22.85
N ARG A 34 33.32 -13.41 -22.01
CA ARG A 34 34.66 -12.76 -21.99
C ARG A 34 34.98 -11.54 -22.91
N THR A 35 35.35 -10.44 -22.22
CA THR A 35 36.64 -9.70 -22.33
C THR A 35 36.60 -8.21 -22.75
N ALA A 36 37.21 -7.41 -21.85
CA ALA A 36 37.99 -6.18 -22.04
C ALA A 36 37.31 -4.85 -22.42
N GLY A 37 37.42 -3.91 -21.48
CA GLY A 37 38.31 -2.76 -21.66
C GLY A 37 37.62 -1.44 -22.00
N THR A 38 37.71 -0.47 -21.10
CA THR A 38 38.55 0.75 -21.30
C THR A 38 38.35 1.69 -20.12
N THR A 39 39.44 1.92 -19.41
CA THR A 39 39.68 3.02 -18.48
C THR A 39 39.62 4.35 -19.21
N ILE A 40 38.93 5.36 -18.66
CA ILE A 40 39.30 6.76 -18.85
C ILE A 40 39.22 7.44 -17.48
N ALA A 41 40.38 7.83 -16.97
CA ALA A 41 40.51 8.79 -15.89
C ALA A 41 40.44 10.21 -16.48
N ALA A 42 39.77 11.13 -15.80
CA ALA A 42 40.04 12.56 -15.94
C ALA A 42 40.29 13.13 -14.54
N ALA A 43 41.50 13.62 -14.35
CA ALA A 43 41.99 14.33 -13.18
C ALA A 43 41.79 15.84 -13.34
N GLY A 44 41.80 16.54 -12.20
CA GLY A 44 42.13 17.96 -12.08
C GLY A 44 40.92 18.89 -11.95
N ALA A 45 40.94 19.97 -11.17
CA ALA A 45 41.94 20.48 -10.23
C ALA A 45 41.24 21.51 -9.32
N ALA A 46 41.79 21.70 -8.13
CA ALA A 46 41.40 22.71 -7.17
C ALA A 46 41.70 24.14 -7.67
N SER A 47 40.98 25.12 -7.11
CA SER A 47 41.53 26.45 -6.84
C SER A 47 40.82 27.07 -5.64
N SER A 48 41.60 27.29 -4.58
CA SER A 48 41.32 28.19 -3.47
C SER A 48 41.49 29.64 -3.90
N SER A 49 40.79 30.59 -3.29
CA SER A 49 41.40 31.64 -2.43
C SER A 49 40.35 32.63 -1.92
N SER A 50 40.63 33.07 -0.69
CA SER A 50 39.89 33.96 0.20
C SER A 50 39.89 35.43 -0.22
N GLU A 51 38.90 36.19 0.25
CA GLU A 51 39.10 37.60 0.64
C GLU A 51 38.15 38.01 1.78
N THR A 52 38.55 38.99 2.58
CA THR A 52 38.20 39.24 3.99
C THR A 52 37.50 40.61 4.21
N ALA A 53 36.52 40.63 5.13
CA ALA A 53 35.93 41.74 5.95
C ALA A 53 35.10 42.85 5.25
N ALA A 54 34.03 43.46 5.82
CA ALA A 54 33.65 43.79 7.20
C ALA A 54 32.10 44.11 7.31
N PRO A 55 31.51 44.54 8.47
CA PRO A 55 30.14 44.17 8.92
C PRO A 55 28.97 45.13 8.63
N ASP A 56 27.76 44.55 8.74
CA ASP A 56 26.38 45.05 9.01
C ASP A 56 25.92 46.44 8.53
N PRO A 57 24.74 46.48 7.88
CA PRO A 57 23.59 47.03 8.60
C PRO A 57 22.42 46.05 8.74
N THR A 58 21.93 45.98 9.98
CA THR A 58 20.80 45.19 10.45
C THR A 58 19.55 45.50 9.63
N THR A 59 19.26 44.64 8.65
CA THR A 59 17.96 44.58 8.00
C THR A 59 17.35 43.26 8.44
N SER A 60 16.22 43.33 9.16
CA SER A 60 15.44 42.16 9.53
C SER A 60 14.88 41.53 8.26
N THR A 61 15.68 40.66 7.64
CA THR A 61 15.21 39.76 6.59
C THR A 61 14.15 38.87 7.23
N PRO A 62 12.90 38.83 6.73
CA PRO A 62 12.03 37.74 7.11
C PRO A 62 12.78 36.47 6.70
N THR A 63 13.12 35.64 7.67
CA THR A 63 13.48 34.25 7.41
C THR A 63 12.24 33.63 6.78
N SER A 64 12.11 33.78 5.46
CA SER A 64 11.37 32.83 4.66
C SER A 64 12.09 31.53 4.93
N THR A 65 11.52 30.72 5.82
CA THR A 65 11.81 29.30 5.88
C THR A 65 11.53 28.82 4.48
N SER A 66 12.56 28.79 3.65
CA SER A 66 12.57 28.06 2.40
C SER A 66 12.39 26.62 2.85
N SER A 67 11.13 26.21 2.97
CA SER A 67 10.73 24.83 2.89
C SER A 67 11.20 24.40 1.52
N SER A 68 12.48 24.01 1.44
CA SER A 68 13.01 23.30 0.29
C SER A 68 12.21 22.02 0.27
N SER A 69 11.13 22.04 -0.49
CA SER A 69 10.31 20.88 -0.79
C SER A 69 11.17 20.01 -1.70
N ALA A 70 12.16 19.36 -1.10
CA ALA A 70 12.87 18.27 -1.74
C ALA A 70 11.81 17.30 -2.24
N ALA A 71 11.88 16.93 -3.52
CA ALA A 71 10.99 15.93 -4.06
C ALA A 71 11.08 14.68 -3.17
N PRO A 72 9.95 14.05 -2.81
CA PRO A 72 9.97 12.86 -1.98
C PRO A 72 10.79 11.77 -2.67
N ALA A 73 11.59 11.04 -1.90
CA ALA A 73 12.30 9.89 -2.41
C ALA A 73 11.29 8.79 -2.75
N CYS A 74 11.44 8.17 -3.92
CA CYS A 74 10.61 7.04 -4.31
C CYS A 74 10.98 5.78 -3.51
N GLY A 75 9.98 4.94 -3.25
CA GLY A 75 10.13 3.72 -2.47
C GLY A 75 9.14 3.64 -1.31
N VAL A 76 9.08 2.45 -0.68
CA VAL A 76 8.13 2.21 0.42
C VAL A 76 8.54 3.02 1.65
N ASP A 77 7.63 3.87 2.15
CA ASP A 77 7.85 4.73 3.32
C ASP A 77 6.56 4.89 4.15
N LEU A 78 6.32 3.99 5.10
CA LEU A 78 5.13 4.06 5.97
C LEU A 78 5.17 5.22 6.99
N ASP A 79 6.34 5.83 7.20
CA ASP A 79 6.52 6.98 8.12
C ASP A 79 6.33 8.33 7.41
N ALA A 80 6.10 8.30 6.10
CA ALA A 80 5.89 9.48 5.27
C ALA A 80 4.83 10.41 5.86
N ALA A 81 5.05 11.72 5.69
CA ALA A 81 4.16 12.75 6.21
C ALA A 81 2.70 12.58 5.73
N GLN A 82 2.51 12.09 4.50
CA GLN A 82 1.20 11.82 3.91
C GLN A 82 0.48 10.66 4.58
N VAL A 83 1.20 9.59 4.96
CA VAL A 83 0.61 8.46 5.71
C VAL A 83 0.17 8.94 7.09
N ARG A 84 1.03 9.67 7.80
CA ARG A 84 0.70 10.28 9.10
C ARG A 84 -0.46 11.26 9.01
N HIS A 85 -0.49 12.08 7.97
CA HIS A 85 -1.59 13.01 7.75
C HIS A 85 -2.91 12.26 7.47
N ALA A 86 -2.89 11.22 6.64
CA ALA A 86 -4.07 10.39 6.38
C ALA A 86 -4.59 9.72 7.66
N MET A 87 -3.69 9.21 8.51
CA MET A 87 -4.05 8.64 9.81
C MET A 87 -4.64 9.68 10.77
N SER A 88 -4.14 10.93 10.77
CA SER A 88 -4.70 12.00 11.61
C SER A 88 -6.15 12.38 11.24
N ASN A 89 -6.61 11.99 10.06
CA ASN A 89 -8.00 12.16 9.61
C ASN A 89 -8.89 10.94 9.93
N LEU A 90 -8.33 9.87 10.50
CA LEU A 90 -9.11 8.76 11.06
C LEU A 90 -9.79 9.19 12.36
N ASP A 91 -10.63 8.30 12.88
CA ASP A 91 -11.33 8.53 14.14
C ASP A 91 -10.36 8.84 15.30
N LEU A 92 -10.72 9.84 16.12
CA LEU A 92 -9.89 10.39 17.21
C LEU A 92 -9.86 9.51 18.47
N MET A 93 -10.60 8.39 18.52
CA MET A 93 -10.62 7.49 19.68
C MET A 93 -9.32 6.72 19.86
N PHE A 94 -8.46 6.66 18.84
CA PHE A 94 -7.21 5.92 18.88
C PHE A 94 -6.04 6.78 18.42
N ASP A 95 -4.90 6.60 19.08
CA ASP A 95 -3.62 6.99 18.52
C ASP A 95 -3.26 5.94 17.47
N TRP A 96 -3.14 6.34 16.21
CA TRP A 96 -2.91 5.43 15.09
C TRP A 96 -1.42 5.34 14.74
N LYS A 97 -0.96 4.13 14.40
CA LYS A 97 0.33 3.88 13.75
C LYS A 97 0.13 3.11 12.45
N ALA A 98 1.02 3.32 11.50
CA ALA A 98 1.11 2.46 10.34
C ALA A 98 1.60 1.07 10.78
N GLU A 99 1.03 0.01 10.22
CA GLU A 99 1.39 -1.37 10.54
C GLU A 99 2.03 -2.08 9.35
N ASP A 100 1.40 -1.97 8.18
CA ASP A 100 1.83 -2.63 6.95
C ASP A 100 1.46 -1.75 5.74
N GLY A 101 1.98 -2.11 4.58
CA GLY A 101 1.64 -1.46 3.33
C GLY A 101 2.81 -1.33 2.38
N ASN A 102 2.50 -0.68 1.26
CA ASN A 102 3.46 -0.37 0.20
C ASN A 102 3.40 1.10 -0.19
N TYR A 103 2.97 1.99 0.73
CA TYR A 103 2.92 3.43 0.46
C TYR A 103 4.23 3.89 -0.16
N ASP A 104 4.14 4.41 -1.38
CA ASP A 104 5.25 4.97 -2.13
C ASP A 104 4.76 6.30 -2.73
N PRO A 105 5.45 7.42 -2.44
CA PRO A 105 5.06 8.74 -2.93
C PRO A 105 5.13 8.86 -4.47
N CYS A 106 5.89 8.00 -5.14
CA CYS A 106 6.04 7.96 -6.58
C CYS A 106 5.12 6.94 -7.26
N ALA A 107 4.53 6.02 -6.49
CA ALA A 107 3.63 5.03 -7.05
C ALA A 107 2.29 5.65 -7.48
N ARG A 108 1.76 5.17 -8.60
CA ARG A 108 0.46 5.61 -9.10
C ARG A 108 -0.67 5.22 -8.14
N PHE A 109 -0.55 4.05 -7.54
CA PHE A 109 -1.41 3.53 -6.47
C PHE A 109 -0.53 2.88 -5.41
N SER A 110 -0.87 3.12 -4.14
CA SER A 110 -0.22 2.46 -3.01
C SER A 110 -1.18 2.45 -1.82
N TRP A 111 -0.84 1.73 -0.76
CA TRP A 111 -1.69 1.62 0.42
C TRP A 111 -0.87 1.51 1.71
N ALA A 112 -1.53 1.81 2.83
CA ALA A 112 -1.02 1.55 4.17
C ALA A 112 -2.16 1.07 5.07
N SER A 113 -1.92 0.09 5.92
CA SER A 113 -2.80 -0.21 7.04
C SER A 113 -2.38 0.60 8.26
N ALA A 114 -3.38 1.06 9.01
CA ALA A 114 -3.20 1.74 10.27
C ALA A 114 -3.96 0.98 11.36
N VAL A 115 -3.34 0.88 12.53
CA VAL A 115 -3.87 0.22 13.73
C VAL A 115 -3.65 1.11 14.95
N PRO A 116 -4.42 0.94 16.04
CA PRO A 116 -4.13 1.63 17.29
C PRO A 116 -2.69 1.36 17.78
N GLU A 117 -2.02 2.34 18.39
CA GLU A 117 -0.64 2.18 18.87
C GLU A 117 -0.49 1.03 19.85
N ASN A 118 -1.50 0.86 20.71
CA ASN A 118 -1.64 -0.18 21.72
C ASN A 118 -2.35 -1.45 21.21
N ALA A 119 -2.51 -1.59 19.88
CA ALA A 119 -3.05 -2.79 19.26
C ALA A 119 -2.25 -4.04 19.68
N ALA A 120 -2.97 -5.01 20.25
CA ALA A 120 -2.44 -6.33 20.58
C ALA A 120 -3.47 -7.40 20.20
N GLY A 121 -3.04 -8.47 19.53
CA GLY A 121 -3.92 -9.54 19.07
C GLY A 121 -4.51 -9.27 17.69
N ARG A 122 -5.78 -9.66 17.42
CA ARG A 122 -6.45 -9.44 16.13
C ARG A 122 -7.78 -8.68 16.27
N ASP A 123 -8.05 -8.14 17.46
CA ASP A 123 -9.37 -7.59 17.83
C ASP A 123 -9.45 -6.06 17.82
N TYR A 124 -8.44 -5.41 17.24
CA TYR A 124 -8.45 -3.97 17.07
C TYR A 124 -9.10 -3.57 15.73
N PRO A 125 -9.69 -2.38 15.65
CA PRO A 125 -10.10 -1.81 14.38
C PRO A 125 -8.86 -1.54 13.51
N THR A 126 -8.96 -1.82 12.22
CA THR A 126 -7.92 -1.52 11.24
C THR A 126 -8.48 -0.53 10.23
N ALA A 127 -7.68 0.45 9.82
CA ALA A 127 -7.99 1.29 8.69
C ALA A 127 -7.05 0.96 7.54
N VAL A 128 -7.58 0.66 6.36
CA VAL A 128 -6.78 0.54 5.13
C VAL A 128 -6.88 1.87 4.37
N LEU A 129 -5.76 2.58 4.26
CA LEU A 129 -5.63 3.85 3.57
C LEU A 129 -5.12 3.60 2.15
N LEU A 130 -5.85 4.11 1.16
CA LEU A 130 -5.56 3.95 -0.27
C LEU A 130 -5.06 5.27 -0.83
N PHE A 131 -3.87 5.27 -1.42
CA PHE A 131 -3.20 6.47 -1.91
C PHE A 131 -3.13 6.48 -3.44
N VAL A 132 -3.50 7.61 -4.03
CA VAL A 132 -3.35 7.87 -5.47
C VAL A 132 -2.24 8.91 -5.68
N LYS A 133 -1.24 8.53 -6.48
CA LYS A 133 -0.05 9.34 -6.79
C LYS A 133 0.67 9.86 -5.53
N GLY A 134 0.71 9.04 -4.47
CA GLY A 134 1.38 9.39 -3.22
C GLY A 134 0.77 10.55 -2.44
N ILE A 135 -0.39 11.09 -2.84
CA ILE A 135 -0.92 12.32 -2.23
C ILE A 135 -2.33 12.12 -1.69
N SER A 136 -3.23 11.61 -2.52
CA SER A 136 -4.65 11.56 -2.16
C SER A 136 -4.95 10.26 -1.44
N ALA A 137 -5.25 10.34 -0.14
CA ALA A 137 -5.64 9.20 0.66
C ALA A 137 -7.17 9.06 0.77
N ARG A 138 -7.66 7.82 0.76
CA ARG A 138 -9.05 7.47 1.09
C ARG A 138 -9.05 6.20 1.94
N ALA A 139 -9.89 6.16 2.98
CA ALA A 139 -10.12 4.92 3.71
C ALA A 139 -10.92 3.92 2.85
N ALA A 140 -10.51 2.65 2.86
CA ALA A 140 -11.18 1.57 2.15
C ALA A 140 -12.63 1.39 2.63
N ALA A 141 -12.82 1.31 3.95
CA ALA A 141 -14.12 1.35 4.59
C ALA A 141 -14.42 2.76 5.13
N LYS A 142 -15.71 3.08 5.28
CA LYS A 142 -16.17 4.35 5.87
C LYS A 142 -15.70 4.54 7.31
N CYS A 143 -15.48 3.44 8.02
CA CYS A 143 -15.08 3.41 9.41
C CYS A 143 -13.98 2.39 9.61
N ALA A 144 -13.16 2.59 10.63
CA ALA A 144 -12.17 1.60 11.01
C ALA A 144 -12.88 0.37 11.58
N VAL A 145 -12.68 -0.76 10.91
CA VAL A 145 -13.27 -2.05 11.27
C VAL A 145 -12.17 -3.10 11.17
N PRO A 146 -12.26 -4.21 11.92
CA PRO A 146 -11.32 -5.31 11.78
C PRO A 146 -11.22 -5.74 10.32
N SER A 147 -10.02 -5.71 9.76
CA SER A 147 -9.77 -6.00 8.35
C SER A 147 -8.29 -6.32 8.14
N GLU A 148 -7.99 -7.01 7.05
CA GLU A 148 -6.61 -7.28 6.62
C GLU A 148 -6.51 -7.17 5.10
N VAL A 149 -5.35 -6.74 4.60
CA VAL A 149 -5.06 -6.82 3.16
C VAL A 149 -4.61 -8.23 2.84
N THR A 150 -5.30 -8.89 1.91
CA THR A 150 -4.99 -10.27 1.50
C THR A 150 -4.23 -10.36 0.18
N ASP A 151 -4.35 -9.32 -0.66
CA ASP A 151 -3.66 -9.23 -1.92
C ASP A 151 -3.50 -7.76 -2.32
N SER A 152 -2.40 -7.43 -2.99
CA SER A 152 -2.20 -6.10 -3.55
C SER A 152 -1.23 -6.11 -4.72
N ASN A 153 -1.43 -5.17 -5.64
CA ASN A 153 -0.53 -4.92 -6.76
C ASN A 153 -0.51 -3.42 -7.08
N ALA A 154 0.10 -3.05 -8.22
CA ALA A 154 0.26 -1.66 -8.64
C ALA A 154 -1.06 -0.92 -8.96
N ASN A 155 -2.19 -1.61 -9.02
CA ASN A 155 -3.48 -1.07 -9.42
C ASN A 155 -4.65 -1.50 -8.51
N SER A 156 -4.50 -2.51 -7.67
CA SER A 156 -5.57 -2.97 -6.79
C SER A 156 -5.10 -3.42 -5.42
N VAL A 157 -6.01 -3.32 -4.44
CA VAL A 157 -5.85 -3.84 -3.08
C VAL A 157 -7.11 -4.60 -2.72
N THR A 158 -6.96 -5.85 -2.31
CA THR A 158 -8.05 -6.69 -1.82
C THR A 158 -7.99 -6.72 -0.30
N VAL A 159 -9.07 -6.25 0.33
CA VAL A 159 -9.21 -6.22 1.79
C VAL A 159 -10.24 -7.25 2.20
N ALA A 160 -9.88 -8.13 3.12
CA ALA A 160 -10.78 -9.10 3.71
C ALA A 160 -11.39 -8.54 5.00
N TYR A 161 -12.71 -8.55 5.06
CA TYR A 161 -13.50 -8.13 6.21
C TYR A 161 -14.24 -9.33 6.80
N PRO A 162 -14.25 -9.53 8.13
CA PRO A 162 -15.09 -10.54 8.74
C PRO A 162 -16.58 -10.16 8.56
N ILE A 163 -17.49 -11.13 8.51
CA ILE A 163 -18.92 -10.85 8.32
C ILE A 163 -19.49 -10.05 9.52
N THR A 164 -19.04 -10.38 10.72
CA THR A 164 -19.36 -9.74 12.00
C THR A 164 -18.10 -9.66 12.85
N PRO A 165 -18.08 -8.86 13.94
CA PRO A 165 -16.95 -8.86 14.86
C PRO A 165 -16.61 -10.26 15.41
N GLU A 166 -17.60 -11.12 15.61
CA GLU A 166 -17.41 -12.45 16.19
C GLU A 166 -17.02 -13.52 15.16
N GLN A 167 -17.42 -13.37 13.89
CA GLN A 167 -17.16 -14.35 12.82
C GLN A 167 -15.85 -14.05 12.07
N ARG A 168 -14.72 -14.09 12.77
CA ARG A 168 -13.40 -13.73 12.22
C ARG A 168 -12.90 -14.64 11.09
N ASP A 169 -13.24 -15.92 11.13
CA ASP A 169 -12.80 -16.91 10.15
C ASP A 169 -13.63 -16.88 8.85
N MET A 170 -14.76 -16.19 8.85
CA MET A 170 -15.62 -16.01 7.69
C MET A 170 -15.44 -14.61 7.15
N LYS A 171 -14.71 -14.51 6.03
CA LYS A 171 -14.34 -13.22 5.44
C LYS A 171 -15.01 -12.99 4.09
N VAL A 172 -15.33 -11.73 3.83
CA VAL A 172 -15.73 -11.19 2.53
C VAL A 172 -14.59 -10.34 2.02
N ASN A 173 -14.15 -10.64 0.79
CA ASN A 173 -13.13 -9.85 0.12
C ASN A 173 -13.79 -8.70 -0.64
N VAL A 174 -13.25 -7.50 -0.45
CA VAL A 174 -13.63 -6.29 -1.19
C VAL A 174 -12.39 -5.77 -1.89
N THR A 175 -12.48 -5.58 -3.20
CA THR A 175 -11.35 -5.16 -4.03
C THR A 175 -11.48 -3.69 -4.40
N TYR A 176 -10.43 -2.92 -4.15
CA TYR A 176 -10.33 -1.51 -4.49
C TYR A 176 -9.34 -1.36 -5.65
N THR A 177 -9.81 -0.82 -6.78
CA THR A 177 -9.03 -0.74 -8.02
C THR A 177 -8.87 0.69 -8.47
N LEU A 178 -7.63 1.11 -8.74
CA LEU A 178 -7.34 2.39 -9.37
C LEU A 178 -7.66 2.33 -10.86
N THR A 179 -8.64 3.11 -11.27
CA THR A 179 -9.00 3.33 -12.68
C THR A 179 -7.98 4.22 -13.39
N ASP A 180 -7.99 4.20 -14.73
CA ASP A 180 -7.16 5.08 -15.56
C ASP A 180 -7.52 6.57 -15.44
N ALA A 181 -8.75 6.87 -15.05
CA ALA A 181 -9.17 8.22 -14.70
C ALA A 181 -8.56 8.73 -13.37
N GLY A 182 -7.87 7.87 -12.60
CA GLY A 182 -7.30 8.23 -11.30
C GLY A 182 -8.30 8.13 -10.14
N SER A 183 -9.51 7.60 -10.37
CA SER A 183 -10.48 7.28 -9.32
C SER A 183 -10.33 5.84 -8.82
N ILE A 184 -10.71 5.59 -7.57
CA ILE A 184 -10.79 4.24 -7.02
C ILE A 184 -12.21 3.71 -7.17
N THR A 185 -12.36 2.52 -7.76
CA THR A 185 -13.61 1.76 -7.77
C THR A 185 -13.56 0.64 -6.74
N GLN A 186 -14.72 0.27 -6.20
CA GLN A 186 -14.87 -0.81 -5.24
C GLN A 186 -15.68 -1.94 -5.87
N ASP A 187 -15.22 -3.18 -5.72
CA ASP A 187 -15.93 -4.40 -6.07
C ASP A 187 -16.20 -5.23 -4.81
N GLY A 188 -17.46 -5.56 -4.58
CA GLY A 188 -17.97 -6.08 -3.30
C GLY A 188 -18.30 -4.98 -2.29
N ASP A 189 -18.92 -5.39 -1.18
CA ASP A 189 -19.34 -4.49 -0.11
C ASP A 189 -18.78 -4.95 1.23
N VAL A 190 -18.38 -3.98 2.06
CA VAL A 190 -18.05 -4.25 3.46
C VAL A 190 -19.31 -4.78 4.15
N PRO A 191 -19.25 -5.91 4.87
CA PRO A 191 -20.42 -6.51 5.49
C PRO A 191 -21.20 -5.52 6.36
N LYS A 192 -22.47 -5.32 6.03
CA LYS A 192 -23.35 -4.40 6.78
C LYS A 192 -23.39 -4.68 8.29
N PRO A 193 -23.49 -5.94 8.76
CA PRO A 193 -23.45 -6.22 10.21
C PRO A 193 -22.16 -5.76 10.89
N LEU A 194 -21.03 -5.79 10.17
CA LEU A 194 -19.75 -5.29 10.68
C LEU A 194 -19.76 -3.77 10.81
N LEU A 195 -20.29 -3.07 9.80
CA LEU A 195 -20.43 -1.61 9.83
C LEU A 195 -21.36 -1.15 10.97
N GLU A 196 -22.53 -1.79 11.10
CA GLU A 196 -23.51 -1.47 12.14
C GLU A 196 -22.92 -1.67 13.55
N ALA A 197 -22.17 -2.75 13.76
CA ALA A 197 -21.48 -3.00 15.03
C ALA A 197 -20.40 -1.95 15.36
N ALA A 198 -19.81 -1.32 14.33
CA ALA A 198 -18.85 -0.23 14.48
C ALA A 198 -19.51 1.16 14.62
N GLY A 199 -20.85 1.26 14.61
CA GLY A 199 -21.57 2.53 14.69
C GLY A 199 -21.64 3.27 13.36
N CYS A 200 -21.58 2.53 12.25
CA CYS A 200 -21.57 3.01 10.88
C CYS A 200 -22.71 2.38 10.07
#